data_AF-A0A238K131-F1
#
_entry.id   AF-A0A238K131-F1
#
_cell.length_a   1.000
_cell.length_b   1.000
_cell.length_c   1.000
_cell.angle_alpha   90.00
_cell.angle_beta   90.00
_cell.angle_gamma   90.00
#
_symmetry.space_group_name_H-M   'P 1'
#
loop_
_entity.id
_entity.type
_entity.pdbx_description
1 polymer ?
#
loop_
_entity_poly.entity_id
_entity_poly.type
_entity_poly.pdbx_seq_one_letter_code
_entity_poly.pdbx_strand_id
1 'polypeptide(L)'
;MAAGPALACSPAMNEAAQTVAGANCALRHDRMPIGAEGVTEAEDVRSGFVTQLHFDGNACYVSEARVILDCLEGQALLFGPADPMTMEDHMAATEGAYGQLFAEYTQTPVSLDVLGQVAGEEGLKVTRIASLAAPVMLGQSGKPFDLSCGCRLFYPDSKGARG
;
A
#
# COMPACT_ATOMS: atom_id res chain seq x y z
N MET A 1 -4.75 23.44 -36.82
CA MET A 1 -5.49 22.40 -36.07
C MET A 1 -4.51 21.79 -35.09
N ALA A 2 -4.57 22.19 -33.83
CA ALA A 2 -3.75 21.63 -32.77
C ALA A 2 -4.45 20.35 -32.29
N ALA A 3 -3.87 19.19 -32.59
CA ALA A 3 -4.20 17.97 -31.88
C ALA A 3 -3.60 18.12 -30.48
N GLY A 4 -4.45 18.50 -29.51
CA GLY A 4 -4.04 18.52 -28.10
C GLY A 4 -3.67 17.11 -27.65
N PRO A 5 -2.68 16.94 -26.74
CA PRO A 5 -2.26 15.63 -26.28
C PRO A 5 -3.31 15.09 -25.31
N ALA A 6 -4.43 14.60 -25.83
CA ALA A 6 -5.26 13.67 -25.10
C ALA A 6 -4.59 12.30 -25.22
N LEU A 7 -3.54 12.06 -24.42
CA LEU A 7 -3.19 10.71 -24.00
C LEU A 7 -4.34 10.23 -23.10
N ALA A 8 -5.47 9.93 -23.73
CA ALA A 8 -6.64 9.38 -23.06
C ALA A 8 -6.19 8.06 -22.44
N CYS A 9 -6.20 7.99 -21.11
CA CYS A 9 -5.97 6.76 -20.37
C CYS A 9 -6.85 5.67 -20.99
N SER A 10 -6.22 4.77 -21.74
CA SER A 10 -6.91 3.69 -22.43
C SER A 10 -6.63 2.44 -21.61
N PRO A 11 -7.56 2.00 -20.75
CA PRO A 11 -7.31 0.91 -19.83
C PRO A 11 -7.03 -0.37 -20.61
N ALA A 12 -5.90 -1.01 -20.28
CA ALA A 12 -5.65 -2.37 -20.73
C ALA A 12 -6.73 -3.29 -20.16
N MET A 13 -7.35 -4.09 -21.02
CA MET A 13 -8.31 -5.08 -20.59
C MET A 13 -7.58 -6.30 -20.05
N ASN A 14 -8.01 -6.77 -18.88
CA ASN A 14 -7.61 -8.03 -18.30
C ASN A 14 -8.39 -9.17 -18.97
N GLU A 15 -7.68 -10.18 -19.46
CA GLU A 15 -8.28 -11.35 -20.09
C GLU A 15 -9.06 -12.22 -19.08
N ALA A 16 -8.71 -12.15 -17.80
CA ALA A 16 -9.36 -12.87 -16.70
C ALA A 16 -9.15 -12.18 -15.36
N ALA A 17 -10.05 -12.44 -14.40
CA ALA A 17 -9.79 -12.14 -13.01
C ALA A 17 -8.85 -13.22 -12.43
N GLN A 18 -7.72 -12.82 -11.87
CA GLN A 18 -6.70 -13.75 -11.38
C GLN A 18 -5.95 -13.19 -10.17
N THR A 19 -5.30 -14.08 -9.43
CA THR A 19 -4.39 -13.71 -8.34
C THR A 19 -2.98 -14.12 -8.71
N VAL A 20 -2.07 -13.16 -8.69
CA VAL A 20 -0.67 -13.32 -9.05
C VAL A 20 0.16 -13.06 -7.79
N ALA A 21 0.82 -14.10 -7.29
CA ALA A 21 1.83 -13.95 -6.25
C ALA A 21 3.14 -13.43 -6.89
N GLY A 22 3.75 -12.43 -6.27
CA GLY A 22 5.04 -11.88 -6.65
C GLY A 22 6.14 -12.27 -5.67
N ALA A 23 7.32 -11.65 -5.83
CA ALA A 23 8.42 -11.83 -4.90
C ALA A 23 8.12 -11.15 -3.55
N ASN A 24 8.82 -11.57 -2.49
CA ASN A 24 8.83 -10.89 -1.20
C ASN A 24 7.43 -10.48 -0.69
N CYS A 25 6.48 -11.42 -0.67
CA CYS A 25 5.10 -11.17 -0.21
C CYS A 25 4.25 -10.21 -1.06
N ALA A 26 4.69 -9.86 -2.27
CA ALA A 26 3.85 -9.15 -3.22
C ALA A 26 2.66 -10.02 -3.64
N LEU A 27 1.49 -9.40 -3.77
CA LEU A 27 0.26 -10.06 -4.19
C LEU A 27 -0.56 -9.11 -5.03
N ARG A 28 -1.00 -9.54 -6.21
CA ARG A 28 -1.86 -8.76 -7.09
C ARG A 28 -3.12 -9.55 -7.44
N HIS A 29 -4.27 -8.91 -7.37
CA HIS A 29 -5.56 -9.39 -7.82
C HIS A 29 -5.98 -8.59 -9.06
N ASP A 30 -5.89 -9.19 -10.23
CA ASP A 30 -6.41 -8.61 -11.47
C ASP A 30 -7.94 -8.73 -11.47
N ARG A 31 -8.62 -7.63 -11.79
CA ARG A 31 -10.09 -7.58 -11.88
C ARG A 31 -10.52 -7.54 -13.35
N MET A 32 -11.57 -8.30 -13.66
CA MET A 32 -12.15 -8.29 -15.01
C MET A 32 -13.27 -7.25 -15.10
N PRO A 33 -13.35 -6.48 -16.20
CA PRO A 33 -12.42 -6.46 -17.34
C PRO A 33 -11.22 -5.54 -17.13
N ILE A 34 -11.21 -4.67 -16.12
CA ILE A 34 -10.19 -3.63 -15.96
C ILE A 34 -9.81 -3.50 -14.48
N GLY A 35 -8.52 -3.28 -14.25
CA GLY A 35 -7.96 -2.84 -12.99
C GLY A 35 -7.32 -3.96 -12.19
N ALA A 36 -6.63 -3.56 -11.14
CA ALA A 36 -5.98 -4.45 -10.22
C ALA A 36 -5.99 -3.84 -8.83
N GLU A 37 -5.94 -4.69 -7.83
CA GLU A 37 -5.56 -4.29 -6.49
C GLU A 37 -4.47 -5.21 -5.97
N GLY A 38 -3.69 -4.76 -5.01
CA GLY A 38 -2.59 -5.58 -4.53
C GLY A 38 -1.76 -4.92 -3.46
N VAL A 39 -0.77 -5.68 -3.00
CA VAL A 39 0.35 -5.18 -2.23
C VAL A 39 1.65 -5.42 -2.99
N THR A 40 2.57 -4.45 -2.96
CA THR A 40 3.90 -4.58 -3.56
C THR A 40 4.79 -5.50 -2.74
N GLU A 41 6.04 -5.67 -3.17
CA GLU A 41 7.06 -6.35 -2.38
C GLU A 41 7.19 -5.73 -0.99
N ALA A 42 7.39 -6.59 0.00
CA ALA A 42 7.73 -6.20 1.36
C ALA A 42 9.20 -5.79 1.43
N GLU A 43 9.43 -4.65 2.05
CA GLU A 43 10.76 -4.09 2.26
C GLU A 43 11.03 -3.94 3.75
N ASP A 44 12.20 -4.39 4.19
CA ASP A 44 12.67 -4.18 5.56
C ASP A 44 13.13 -2.73 5.74
N VAL A 45 12.50 -2.00 6.66
CA VAL A 45 12.91 -0.64 7.05
C VAL A 45 13.71 -0.61 8.35
N ARG A 46 14.16 -1.79 8.80
CA ARG A 46 14.94 -2.06 10.02
C ARG A 46 14.13 -1.92 11.30
N SER A 47 14.74 -2.31 12.42
CA SER A 47 14.19 -2.16 13.78
C SER A 47 12.83 -2.84 14.01
N GLY A 48 12.54 -3.93 13.29
CA GLY A 48 11.29 -4.67 13.44
C GLY A 48 10.14 -4.11 12.61
N PHE A 49 10.41 -3.19 11.69
CA PHE A 49 9.39 -2.63 10.80
C PHE A 49 9.54 -3.11 9.37
N VAL A 50 8.41 -3.28 8.69
CA VAL A 50 8.33 -3.66 7.27
C VAL A 50 7.34 -2.74 6.57
N THR A 51 7.62 -2.38 5.31
CA THR A 51 6.72 -1.55 4.49
C THR A 51 6.28 -2.25 3.22
N GLN A 52 5.05 -1.98 2.79
CA GLN A 52 4.48 -2.35 1.49
C GLN A 52 3.64 -1.18 0.96
N LEU A 53 3.34 -1.19 -0.35
CA LEU A 53 2.32 -0.34 -0.95
C LEU A 53 1.07 -1.17 -1.15
N HIS A 54 -0.07 -0.74 -0.64
CA HIS A 54 -1.35 -1.18 -1.14
C HIS A 54 -1.77 -0.28 -2.29
N PHE A 55 -2.19 -0.86 -3.41
CA PHE A 55 -2.76 -0.14 -4.55
C PHE A 55 -4.10 -0.76 -4.95
N ASP A 56 -5.01 0.06 -5.44
CA ASP A 56 -6.29 -0.30 -6.02
C ASP A 56 -6.59 0.68 -7.16
N GLY A 57 -6.62 0.22 -8.40
CA GLY A 57 -6.82 1.12 -9.53
C GLY A 57 -6.83 0.47 -10.89
N ASN A 58 -6.65 1.30 -11.90
CA ASN A 58 -6.45 0.92 -13.29
C ASN A 58 -5.57 1.97 -14.00
N ALA A 59 -5.53 1.95 -15.33
CA ALA A 59 -4.70 2.89 -16.10
C ALA A 59 -5.12 4.37 -15.93
N CYS A 60 -6.33 4.67 -15.45
CA CYS A 60 -6.90 6.01 -15.39
C CYS A 60 -6.88 6.61 -13.97
N TYR A 61 -7.01 5.76 -12.95
CA TYR A 61 -7.05 6.19 -11.56
C TYR A 61 -6.34 5.17 -10.68
N VAL A 62 -5.83 5.65 -9.56
CA VAL A 62 -5.22 4.80 -8.54
C VAL A 62 -5.59 5.33 -7.15
N SER A 63 -5.93 4.42 -6.26
CA SER A 63 -5.97 4.62 -4.83
C SER A 63 -4.80 3.86 -4.24
N GLU A 64 -3.99 4.56 -3.46
CA GLU A 64 -2.78 4.00 -2.88
C GLU A 64 -2.71 4.30 -1.39
N ALA A 65 -2.21 3.35 -0.62
CA ALA A 65 -1.89 3.54 0.77
C ALA A 65 -0.58 2.84 1.10
N ARG A 66 0.30 3.50 1.83
CA ARG A 66 1.43 2.83 2.47
C ARG A 66 0.93 1.97 3.60
N VAL A 67 1.48 0.76 3.68
CA VAL A 67 1.25 -0.20 4.76
C VAL A 67 2.55 -0.32 5.53
N ILE A 68 2.56 0.15 6.77
CA ILE A 68 3.70 0.03 7.69
C ILE A 68 3.35 -1.00 8.75
N LEU A 69 4.15 -2.07 8.82
CA LEU A 69 4.01 -3.18 9.75
C LEU A 69 4.98 -2.98 10.90
N ASP A 70 4.49 -3.00 12.13
CA ASP A 70 5.31 -3.18 13.33
C ASP A 70 5.29 -4.67 13.69
N CYS A 71 6.36 -5.37 13.32
CA CYS A 71 6.46 -6.81 13.52
C CYS A 71 6.67 -7.17 14.99
N LEU A 72 7.27 -6.29 15.80
CA LEU A 72 7.47 -6.55 17.22
C LEU A 72 6.13 -6.53 17.97
N GLU A 73 5.29 -5.56 17.66
CA GLU A 73 3.96 -5.42 18.28
C GLU A 73 2.86 -6.19 17.55
N GLY A 74 3.12 -6.65 16.32
CA GLY A 74 2.17 -7.37 15.48
C GLY A 74 0.99 -6.49 15.07
N GLN A 75 1.27 -5.23 14.73
CA GLN A 75 0.30 -4.20 14.35
C GLN A 75 0.66 -3.60 13.00
N ALA A 76 -0.25 -2.86 12.39
CA ALA A 76 0.05 -2.08 11.22
C ALA A 76 -0.68 -0.74 11.18
N LEU A 77 -0.08 0.18 10.44
CA LEU A 77 -0.62 1.48 10.09
C LEU A 77 -0.72 1.57 8.58
N LEU A 78 -1.89 1.95 8.09
CA LEU A 78 -2.09 2.30 6.70
C LEU A 78 -2.34 3.79 6.59
N PHE A 79 -1.67 4.44 5.66
CA PHE A 79 -1.95 5.84 5.36
C PHE A 79 -1.79 6.14 3.87
N GLY A 80 -2.65 7.02 3.36
CA GLY A 80 -2.63 7.46 1.99
C GLY A 80 -3.73 8.47 1.70
N PRO A 81 -3.86 8.92 0.44
CA PRO A 81 -4.91 9.84 0.04
C PRO A 81 -6.32 9.29 0.35
N ALA A 82 -7.24 10.19 0.72
CA ALA A 82 -8.58 9.80 1.13
C ALA A 82 -9.45 9.27 -0.02
N ASP A 83 -9.25 9.83 -1.21
CA ASP A 83 -10.02 9.55 -2.42
C ASP A 83 -9.11 8.97 -3.52
N PRO A 84 -9.65 8.16 -4.45
CA PRO A 84 -8.93 7.76 -5.65
C PRO A 84 -8.47 8.99 -6.45
N MET A 85 -7.22 8.96 -6.90
CA MET A 85 -6.62 10.06 -7.64
C MET A 85 -6.50 9.71 -9.12
N THR A 86 -6.46 10.73 -9.97
CA THR A 86 -5.99 10.54 -11.35
C THR A 86 -4.50 10.19 -11.33
N MET A 87 -3.98 9.62 -12.42
CA MET A 87 -2.54 9.30 -12.48
C MET A 87 -1.66 10.57 -12.42
N GLU A 88 -2.14 11.69 -12.95
CA GLU A 88 -1.45 12.98 -12.87
C GLU A 88 -1.38 13.49 -11.43
N ASP A 89 -2.53 13.50 -10.73
CA ASP A 89 -2.59 13.89 -9.32
C ASP A 89 -1.76 12.95 -8.44
N HIS A 90 -1.74 11.66 -8.78
CA HIS A 90 -0.96 10.66 -8.07
C HIS A 90 0.54 10.95 -8.16
N MET A 91 1.06 11.23 -9.36
CA MET A 91 2.47 11.59 -9.52
C MET A 91 2.84 12.82 -8.68
N ALA A 92 2.02 13.87 -8.74
CA ALA A 92 2.22 15.07 -7.94
C ALA A 92 2.17 14.80 -6.42
N ALA A 93 1.26 13.93 -5.97
CA ALA A 93 1.14 13.56 -4.56
C ALA A 93 2.35 12.73 -4.09
N THR A 94 2.86 11.81 -4.91
CA THR A 94 4.05 11.00 -4.58
C THR A 94 5.35 11.80 -4.54
N GLU A 95 5.42 12.93 -5.24
CA GLU A 95 6.55 13.87 -5.15
C GLU A 95 6.38 14.89 -3.99
N GLY A 96 5.17 14.97 -3.42
CA GLY A 96 4.81 15.88 -2.33
C GLY A 96 4.97 15.31 -0.93
N ALA A 97 4.17 15.81 0.01
CA ALA A 97 4.24 15.46 1.44
C ALA A 97 4.11 13.94 1.70
N TYR A 98 3.29 13.24 0.92
CA TYR A 98 3.12 11.78 1.01
C TYR A 98 4.41 11.01 0.73
N GLY A 99 5.17 11.41 -0.30
CA GLY A 99 6.48 10.81 -0.60
C GLY A 99 7.56 11.21 0.41
N GLN A 100 7.55 12.47 0.86
CA GLN A 100 8.54 12.97 1.83
C GLN A 100 8.39 12.30 3.20
N LEU A 101 7.17 12.16 3.71
CA LEU A 101 6.89 11.47 4.97
C LEU A 101 7.41 10.03 4.95
N PHE A 102 7.24 9.34 3.82
CA PHE A 102 7.77 7.99 3.64
C PHE A 102 9.30 7.95 3.60
N ALA A 103 9.92 8.86 2.86
CA ALA A 103 11.38 8.97 2.79
C ALA A 103 12.00 9.24 4.18
N GLU A 104 11.37 10.10 4.99
CA GLU A 104 11.82 10.37 6.35
C GLU A 104 11.66 9.15 7.27
N TYR A 105 10.52 8.47 7.21
CA TYR A 105 10.25 7.27 8.01
C TYR A 105 11.24 6.13 7.73
N THR A 106 11.57 5.89 6.46
CA THR A 106 12.54 4.83 6.09
C THR A 106 13.97 5.14 6.55
N GLN A 107 14.31 6.41 6.78
CA GLN A 107 15.60 6.82 7.32
C GLN A 107 15.62 6.77 8.85
N THR A 108 14.54 7.20 9.50
CA THR A 108 14.41 7.22 10.96
C THR A 108 13.05 6.64 11.36
N PRO A 109 12.97 5.33 11.61
CA PRO A 109 11.72 4.71 12.03
C PRO A 109 11.20 5.33 13.33
N VAL A 110 9.98 5.86 13.28
CA VAL A 110 9.24 6.36 14.45
C VAL A 110 8.10 5.40 14.79
N SER A 111 7.48 5.56 15.96
CA SER A 111 6.33 4.72 16.33
C SER A 111 5.15 4.93 15.39
N LEU A 112 4.29 3.92 15.28
CA LEU A 112 3.05 4.00 14.50
C LEU A 112 2.08 5.09 15.02
N ASP A 113 2.20 5.50 16.29
CA ASP A 113 1.43 6.63 16.84
C ASP A 113 1.87 7.95 16.22
N VAL A 114 3.18 8.21 16.23
CA VAL A 114 3.76 9.43 15.67
C VAL A 114 3.50 9.49 14.18
N LEU A 115 3.75 8.40 13.46
CA LEU A 115 3.52 8.36 12.01
C LEU A 115 2.04 8.58 11.66
N GLY A 116 1.13 7.99 12.43
CA GLY A 116 -0.31 8.18 12.23
C GLY A 116 -0.77 9.62 12.50
N GLN A 117 -0.19 10.27 13.50
CA GLN A 117 -0.47 11.68 13.77
C GLN A 117 0.02 12.58 12.64
N VAL A 118 1.28 12.44 12.22
CA VAL A 118 1.86 13.25 11.14
C VAL A 118 1.09 13.04 9.83
N ALA A 119 0.79 11.79 9.48
CA ALA A 119 -0.03 11.50 8.29
C ALA A 119 -1.42 12.17 8.35
N GLY A 120 -2.06 12.18 9.52
CA GLY A 120 -3.34 12.85 9.71
C GLY A 120 -3.26 14.38 9.61
N GLU A 121 -2.18 14.98 10.12
CA GLU A 121 -1.92 16.43 10.01
C GLU A 121 -1.70 16.87 8.54
N GLU A 122 -1.10 15.99 7.72
CA GLU A 122 -0.95 16.15 6.27
C GLU A 122 -2.24 15.85 5.48
N GLY A 123 -3.37 15.60 6.17
CA GLY A 123 -4.66 15.35 5.55
C GLY A 123 -4.81 13.95 4.92
N LEU A 124 -3.91 13.02 5.23
CA LEU A 124 -3.99 11.64 4.75
C LEU A 124 -5.02 10.85 5.56
N LYS A 125 -5.69 9.91 4.90
CA LYS A 125 -6.55 8.93 5.56
C LYS A 125 -5.66 7.92 6.26
N VAL A 126 -5.85 7.79 7.57
CA VAL A 126 -5.10 6.86 8.42
C VAL A 126 -6.00 5.73 8.90
N THR A 127 -5.53 4.49 8.80
CA THR A 127 -6.22 3.29 9.28
C THR A 127 -5.27 2.46 10.13
N ARG A 128 -5.72 2.05 11.32
CA ARG A 128 -4.96 1.15 12.20
C ARG A 128 -5.45 -0.27 12.12
N ILE A 129 -4.51 -1.19 12.02
CA ILE A 129 -4.73 -2.63 12.16
C ILE A 129 -4.12 -3.04 13.50
N ALA A 130 -5.00 -3.34 14.46
CA ALA A 130 -4.59 -3.68 15.82
C ALA A 130 -3.91 -5.05 15.93
N SER A 131 -4.04 -5.91 14.92
CA SER A 131 -3.43 -7.23 14.90
C SER A 131 -3.18 -7.74 13.48
N LEU A 132 -1.98 -8.25 13.25
CA LEU A 132 -1.60 -8.99 12.04
C LEU A 132 -1.95 -10.49 12.11
N ALA A 133 -2.68 -10.92 13.14
CA ALA A 133 -2.99 -12.34 13.39
C ALA A 133 -4.04 -12.96 12.43
N ALA A 134 -4.62 -12.14 11.56
CA ALA A 134 -5.61 -12.58 10.61
C ALA A 134 -5.49 -11.76 9.31
N PRO A 135 -5.88 -12.33 8.17
CA PRO A 135 -5.93 -11.58 6.92
C PRO A 135 -6.89 -10.39 7.00
N VAL A 136 -6.52 -9.29 6.32
CA VAL A 136 -7.27 -8.03 6.32
C VAL A 136 -7.81 -7.70 4.94
N MET A 137 -8.92 -6.97 4.90
CA MET A 137 -9.51 -6.45 3.66
C MET A 137 -9.02 -5.02 3.46
N LEU A 138 -8.22 -4.76 2.43
CA LEU A 138 -7.62 -3.45 2.18
C LEU A 138 -8.28 -2.68 1.04
N GLY A 139 -8.77 -3.39 0.03
CA GLY A 139 -9.37 -2.82 -1.18
C GLY A 139 -10.85 -3.16 -1.34
N GLN A 140 -11.38 -2.85 -2.52
CA GLN A 140 -12.79 -3.04 -2.83
C GLN A 140 -13.14 -4.45 -3.35
N SER A 141 -12.15 -5.29 -3.73
CA SER A 141 -12.45 -6.63 -4.23
C SER A 141 -12.98 -7.59 -3.16
N GLY A 142 -12.84 -7.24 -1.87
CA GLY A 142 -13.13 -8.14 -0.76
C GLY A 142 -12.18 -9.34 -0.67
N LYS A 143 -10.98 -9.25 -1.28
CA LYS A 143 -9.94 -10.27 -1.16
C LYS A 143 -9.09 -10.05 0.09
N PRO A 144 -8.79 -11.12 0.84
CA PRO A 144 -7.92 -11.04 2.01
C PRO A 144 -6.46 -10.82 1.63
N PHE A 145 -5.80 -9.93 2.35
CA PHE A 145 -4.35 -9.75 2.34
C PHE A 145 -3.75 -10.29 3.63
N ASP A 146 -2.79 -11.19 3.49
CA ASP A 146 -1.98 -11.66 4.60
C ASP A 146 -0.77 -10.74 4.80
N LEU A 147 -0.96 -9.70 5.62
CA LEU A 147 0.08 -8.72 5.93
C LEU A 147 1.16 -9.26 6.87
N SER A 148 0.97 -10.43 7.50
CA SER A 148 2.00 -11.03 8.35
C SER A 148 3.17 -11.62 7.55
N CYS A 149 2.99 -11.83 6.24
CA CYS A 149 4.01 -12.41 5.36
C CYS A 149 5.34 -11.64 5.42
N GLY A 150 5.31 -10.31 5.35
CA GLY A 150 6.50 -9.48 5.44
C GLY A 150 7.25 -9.66 6.78
N CYS A 151 6.51 -9.75 7.88
CA CYS A 151 7.09 -10.03 9.19
C CYS A 151 7.69 -11.45 9.27
N ARG A 152 7.06 -12.46 8.68
CA ARG A 152 7.65 -13.82 8.60
C ARG A 152 8.93 -13.85 7.77
N LEU A 153 9.00 -13.04 6.71
CA LEU A 153 10.15 -12.97 5.81
C LEU A 153 11.37 -12.34 6.48
N PHE A 154 11.20 -11.20 7.17
CA PHE A 154 12.32 -10.41 7.72
C PHE A 154 12.53 -10.57 9.23
N TYR A 155 11.47 -10.88 9.99
CA TYR A 155 11.46 -10.95 11.45
C TYR A 155 10.70 -12.19 11.96
N PRO A 156 11.13 -13.42 11.60
CA PRO A 156 10.34 -14.65 11.78
C PRO A 156 9.96 -14.98 13.24
N ASP A 157 10.74 -14.53 14.23
CA ASP A 157 10.48 -14.81 15.64
C ASP A 157 9.55 -13.78 16.32
N SER A 158 9.19 -12.72 15.59
CA SER A 158 8.41 -11.60 16.09
C SER A 158 6.94 -11.94 16.32
N LYS A 159 6.19 -11.06 17.00
CA LYS A 159 4.75 -11.24 17.23
C LYS A 159 3.96 -11.17 15.92
N GLY A 160 4.33 -10.23 15.05
CA GLY A 160 3.72 -10.03 13.73
C GLY A 160 3.94 -11.20 12.77
N ALA A 161 4.96 -12.03 12.99
CA ALA A 161 5.21 -13.24 12.20
C ALA A 161 4.31 -14.44 12.60
N ARG A 162 3.59 -14.36 13.73
CA ARG A 162 2.76 -15.47 14.24
C ARG A 162 1.29 -15.39 13.78
N GLY A 163 0.99 -14.43 12.92
CA GLY A 163 -0.31 -14.31 12.28
C GLY A 163 -0.49 -15.21 11.07
#